data_AF-A0A8C6TGS8-F1
#
_entry.id   AF-A0A8C6TGS8-F1
#
_cell.length_a   1.000
_cell.length_b   1.000
_cell.length_c   1.000
_cell.angle_alpha   90.00
_cell.angle_beta   90.00
_cell.angle_gamma   90.00
#
_symmetry.space_group_name_H-M   'P 1'
#
loop_
_entity.id
_entity.type
_entity.pdbx_description
1 polymer ?
#
loop_
_entity_poly.entity_id
_entity_poly.type
_entity_poly.pdbx_seq_one_letter_code
_entity_poly.pdbx_strand_id
1 'polypeptide(L)'
;METGPGMAIGHKDDNLSPEDLSEVLAAGTREIHEKAENTQFVKDFLRGNINKDIFKIGVVALYYTYSALEEEIERNKDHPNFAPLYFPAELHRQDALARDLEYFYGPEWKGLISCSKATKHYVERIHHVGQEDPVLLVAHAYTRYMGDLSGGQILSKVAQRALKLPPTGEGLEFYHFEGIHSAKSFKQLYRSRMNELELDMETKKKLVAEAVKAFHHNIEVFEEIEEMGKSFPREVSDSGMSHHEAMGGDISKCPYYAAKMAASGGTAYVGQLAMAVLRHPTGQVLFATWFAALAGLAAWYLM
;
A
#
# COMPACT_ATOMS: atom_id res chain seq x y z
N MET A 1 -36.86 35.04 -24.35
CA MET A 1 -35.70 35.36 -23.50
C MET A 1 -36.13 35.05 -22.08
N GLU A 2 -35.90 33.82 -21.64
CA GLU A 2 -36.14 33.39 -20.26
C GLU A 2 -35.30 32.12 -20.03
N THR A 3 -34.13 32.34 -19.46
CA THR A 3 -33.16 31.31 -19.09
C THR A 3 -33.50 30.81 -17.69
N GLY A 4 -33.90 29.54 -17.59
CA GLY A 4 -34.11 28.86 -16.30
C GLY A 4 -32.80 28.68 -15.52
N PRO A 5 -32.84 28.66 -14.18
CA PRO A 5 -31.64 28.58 -13.35
C PRO A 5 -31.03 27.18 -13.43
N GLY A 6 -29.78 27.12 -13.89
CA GLY A 6 -28.98 25.90 -13.88
C GLY A 6 -28.76 25.41 -12.45
N MET A 7 -29.09 24.13 -12.22
CA MET A 7 -28.64 23.41 -11.03
C MET A 7 -27.11 23.35 -11.05
N ALA A 8 -26.50 24.16 -10.22
CA ALA A 8 -25.11 23.97 -9.84
C ALA A 8 -25.01 22.67 -9.04
N ILE A 9 -24.48 21.62 -9.67
CA ILE A 9 -23.97 20.44 -8.96
C ILE A 9 -22.73 20.95 -8.21
N GLY A 10 -22.92 21.32 -6.96
CA GLY A 10 -21.81 21.65 -6.07
C GLY A 10 -20.95 20.40 -5.90
N HIS A 11 -19.70 20.46 -6.34
CA HIS A 11 -18.65 19.64 -5.76
C HIS A 11 -18.62 19.94 -4.27
N LYS A 12 -19.14 19.02 -3.44
CA LYS A 12 -18.76 18.98 -2.03
C LYS A 12 -17.26 18.74 -2.04
N ASP A 13 -16.48 19.75 -1.69
CA ASP A 13 -15.15 19.51 -1.15
C ASP A 13 -15.32 18.56 0.04
N ASP A 14 -14.77 17.35 -0.08
CA ASP A 14 -14.75 16.31 0.95
C ASP A 14 -13.99 16.83 2.18
N ASN A 15 -14.68 17.58 3.03
CA ASN A 15 -14.14 18.01 4.30
C ASN A 15 -14.26 16.83 5.28
N LEU A 16 -13.26 15.93 5.23
CA LEU A 16 -13.17 14.76 6.09
C LEU A 16 -13.20 15.18 7.57
N SER A 17 -14.08 14.55 8.34
CA SER A 17 -14.14 14.76 9.79
C SER A 17 -13.02 13.97 10.47
N PRO A 18 -12.37 14.50 11.52
CA PRO A 18 -11.43 13.72 12.34
C PRO A 18 -12.07 12.46 12.97
N GLU A 19 -13.40 12.41 13.04
CA GLU A 19 -14.16 11.27 13.56
C GLU A 19 -14.59 10.29 12.46
N ASP A 20 -14.32 10.59 11.19
CA ASP A 20 -14.59 9.67 10.07
C ASP A 20 -13.81 8.38 10.26
N LEU A 21 -14.44 7.24 9.95
CA LEU A 21 -13.83 5.93 10.16
C LEU A 21 -12.50 5.81 9.39
N SER A 22 -12.41 6.38 8.18
CA SER A 22 -11.18 6.40 7.39
C SER A 22 -10.02 7.11 8.10
N GLU A 23 -10.30 8.24 8.74
CA GLU A 23 -9.29 9.06 9.44
C GLU A 23 -8.89 8.41 10.78
N VAL A 24 -9.88 7.88 11.50
CA VAL A 24 -9.66 7.16 12.76
C VAL A 24 -8.79 5.90 12.54
N LEU A 25 -9.03 5.13 11.47
CA LEU A 25 -8.20 3.98 11.10
C LEU A 25 -6.80 4.41 10.65
N ALA A 26 -6.69 5.42 9.79
CA ALA A 26 -5.40 5.92 9.33
C ALA A 26 -4.52 6.40 10.49
N ALA A 27 -5.08 7.20 11.39
CA ALA A 27 -4.37 7.69 12.57
C ALA A 27 -4.01 6.55 13.54
N GLY A 28 -4.98 5.66 13.84
CA GLY A 28 -4.83 4.58 14.81
C GLY A 28 -3.84 3.49 14.39
N THR A 29 -3.66 3.26 13.09
CA THR A 29 -2.75 2.24 12.54
C THR A 29 -1.37 2.78 12.14
N ARG A 30 -1.12 4.09 12.27
CA ARG A 30 0.11 4.74 11.79
C ARG A 30 1.38 4.08 12.33
N GLU A 31 1.44 3.83 13.63
CA GLU A 31 2.63 3.29 14.29
C GLU A 31 2.91 1.84 13.88
N ILE A 32 1.87 1.01 13.82
CA ILE A 32 2.02 -0.40 13.43
C ILE A 32 2.32 -0.54 11.93
N HIS A 33 1.78 0.34 11.09
CA HIS A 33 2.13 0.43 9.67
C HIS A 33 3.62 0.76 9.51
N GLU A 34 4.14 1.76 10.24
CA GLU A 34 5.56 2.09 10.23
C GLU A 34 6.42 0.92 10.70
N LYS A 35 5.98 0.18 11.72
CA LYS A 35 6.67 -1.05 12.17
C LYS A 35 6.68 -2.12 11.08
N ALA A 36 5.56 -2.35 10.39
CA ALA A 36 5.44 -3.33 9.32
C ALA A 36 6.38 -3.02 8.15
N GLU A 37 6.44 -1.75 7.70
CA GLU A 37 7.38 -1.30 6.66
C GLU A 37 8.85 -1.44 7.08
N ASN A 38 9.13 -1.45 8.39
CA ASN A 38 10.46 -1.55 8.95
C ASN A 38 10.92 -2.98 9.28
N THR A 39 10.10 -3.99 9.01
CA THR A 39 10.52 -5.40 9.10
C THR A 39 11.67 -5.69 8.13
N GLN A 40 12.53 -6.64 8.49
CA GLN A 40 13.73 -6.93 7.71
C GLN A 40 13.35 -7.55 6.34
N PHE A 41 12.35 -8.44 6.31
CA PHE A 41 11.75 -8.92 5.06
C PHE A 41 11.34 -7.80 4.10
N VAL A 42 10.56 -6.82 4.55
CA VAL A 42 10.10 -5.71 3.68
C VAL A 42 11.26 -4.84 3.21
N LYS A 43 12.23 -4.55 4.10
CA LYS A 43 13.45 -3.80 3.74
C LYS A 43 14.26 -4.51 2.66
N ASP A 44 14.45 -5.82 2.78
CA ASP A 44 15.18 -6.61 1.80
C ASP A 44 14.43 -6.71 0.48
N PHE A 45 13.11 -6.92 0.54
CA PHE A 45 12.25 -6.88 -0.63
C PHE A 45 12.42 -5.56 -1.38
N LEU A 46 12.27 -4.40 -0.72
CA LEU A 46 12.36 -3.08 -1.35
C LEU A 46 13.75 -2.78 -1.94
N ARG A 47 14.81 -3.39 -1.39
CA ARG A 47 16.18 -3.32 -1.94
C ARG A 47 16.36 -4.23 -3.16
N GLY A 48 15.41 -5.12 -3.44
CA GLY A 48 15.52 -6.15 -4.48
C GLY A 48 16.29 -7.38 -4.02
N ASN A 49 16.56 -7.53 -2.72
CA ASN A 49 17.23 -8.67 -2.12
C ASN A 49 16.22 -9.78 -1.81
N ILE A 50 15.48 -10.22 -2.84
CA ILE A 50 14.46 -11.26 -2.73
C ILE A 50 14.76 -12.32 -3.78
N ASN A 51 14.82 -13.58 -3.37
CA ASN A 51 14.96 -14.71 -4.30
C ASN A 51 13.56 -15.26 -4.65
N LYS A 52 13.52 -16.07 -5.73
CA LYS A 52 12.26 -16.60 -6.27
C LYS A 52 11.53 -17.50 -5.28
N ASP A 53 12.24 -18.32 -4.51
CA ASP A 53 11.61 -19.26 -3.57
C ASP A 53 10.95 -18.54 -2.39
N ILE A 54 11.60 -17.53 -1.81
CA ILE A 54 11.01 -16.71 -0.75
C ILE A 54 9.80 -15.93 -1.28
N PHE A 55 9.90 -15.38 -2.50
CA PHE A 55 8.76 -14.70 -3.12
C PHE A 55 7.56 -15.65 -3.27
N LYS A 56 7.80 -16.88 -3.73
CA LYS A 56 6.75 -17.91 -3.86
C LYS A 56 6.07 -18.22 -2.52
N ILE A 57 6.83 -18.33 -1.43
CA ILE A 57 6.24 -18.53 -0.08
C ILE A 57 5.33 -17.34 0.28
N GLY A 58 5.75 -16.11 -0.02
CA GLY A 58 4.92 -14.93 0.15
C GLY A 58 3.61 -14.98 -0.66
N VAL A 59 3.67 -15.38 -1.93
CA VAL A 59 2.47 -15.56 -2.77
C VAL A 59 1.54 -16.63 -2.20
N VAL A 60 2.07 -17.73 -1.66
CA VAL A 60 1.27 -18.76 -0.97
C VAL A 60 0.56 -18.19 0.26
N ALA A 61 1.29 -17.43 1.09
CA ALA A 61 0.70 -16.80 2.28
C ALA A 61 -0.43 -15.81 1.92
N LEU A 62 -0.23 -15.02 0.86
CA LEU A 62 -1.27 -14.15 0.31
C LEU A 62 -2.47 -14.96 -0.19
N TYR A 63 -2.26 -16.01 -0.98
CA TYR A 63 -3.36 -16.83 -1.51
C TYR A 63 -4.28 -17.34 -0.40
N TYR A 64 -3.74 -17.93 0.66
CA TYR A 64 -4.55 -18.40 1.79
C TYR A 64 -5.24 -17.25 2.54
N THR A 65 -4.53 -16.14 2.78
CA THR A 65 -5.09 -14.98 3.48
C THR A 65 -6.26 -14.36 2.71
N TYR A 66 -6.11 -14.13 1.40
CA TYR A 66 -7.17 -13.55 0.57
C TYR A 66 -8.30 -14.52 0.31
N SER A 67 -8.03 -15.82 0.18
CA SER A 67 -9.11 -16.82 0.07
C SER A 67 -10.03 -16.77 1.29
N ALA A 68 -9.46 -16.70 2.50
CA ALA A 68 -10.25 -16.57 3.73
C ALA A 68 -10.97 -15.22 3.82
N LEU A 69 -10.29 -14.13 3.48
CA LEU A 69 -10.88 -12.79 3.49
C LEU A 69 -12.06 -12.68 2.54
N GLU A 70 -11.89 -13.16 1.31
CA GLU A 70 -12.89 -13.07 0.24
C GLU A 70 -14.06 -14.03 0.48
N GLU A 71 -13.82 -15.21 1.09
CA GLU A 71 -14.91 -16.08 1.58
C GLU A 71 -15.78 -15.36 2.62
N GLU A 72 -15.17 -14.71 3.61
CA GLU A 72 -15.91 -14.01 4.65
C GLU A 72 -16.56 -12.71 4.15
N ILE A 73 -15.97 -12.06 3.14
CA ILE A 73 -16.61 -10.96 2.42
C ILE A 73 -17.87 -11.45 1.69
N GLU A 74 -17.79 -12.56 0.96
CA GLU A 74 -18.96 -13.15 0.30
C GLU A 74 -20.06 -13.55 1.29
N ARG A 75 -19.68 -14.09 2.45
CA ARG A 75 -20.63 -14.42 3.54
C ARG A 75 -21.38 -13.18 4.03
N ASN A 76 -20.72 -12.02 4.07
CA ASN A 76 -21.22 -10.79 4.69
C ASN A 76 -21.59 -9.70 3.68
N LYS A 77 -21.68 -10.00 2.39
CA LYS A 77 -21.89 -9.00 1.33
C LYS A 77 -23.17 -8.19 1.46
N ASP A 78 -24.23 -8.77 2.03
CA ASP A 78 -25.51 -8.11 2.27
C ASP A 78 -25.63 -7.57 3.71
N HIS A 79 -24.62 -7.79 4.56
CA HIS A 79 -24.66 -7.32 5.95
C HIS A 79 -24.48 -5.79 5.98
N PRO A 80 -25.35 -5.03 6.66
CA PRO A 80 -25.34 -3.56 6.60
C PRO A 80 -24.01 -2.93 7.03
N ASN A 81 -23.31 -3.57 7.97
CA ASN A 81 -22.00 -3.09 8.46
C ASN A 81 -20.82 -3.38 7.51
N PHE A 82 -21.04 -4.04 6.36
CA PHE A 82 -19.98 -4.35 5.39
C PHE A 82 -20.37 -4.03 3.94
N ALA A 83 -21.64 -4.19 3.57
CA ALA A 83 -22.15 -4.05 2.21
C ALA A 83 -21.64 -2.82 1.42
N PRO A 84 -21.46 -1.61 2.00
CA PRO A 84 -20.89 -0.47 1.29
C PRO A 84 -19.46 -0.68 0.76
N LEU A 85 -18.73 -1.67 1.28
CA LEU A 85 -17.36 -2.02 0.92
C LEU A 85 -17.24 -3.24 0.00
N TYR A 86 -18.37 -3.77 -0.47
CA TYR A 86 -18.38 -4.94 -1.34
C TYR A 86 -18.02 -4.57 -2.79
N PHE A 87 -16.74 -4.69 -3.13
CA PHE A 87 -16.16 -4.41 -4.45
C PHE A 87 -15.43 -5.62 -5.04
N PRO A 88 -16.13 -6.74 -5.32
CA PRO A 88 -15.47 -7.98 -5.71
C PRO A 88 -14.74 -7.87 -7.05
N ALA A 89 -15.36 -7.23 -8.05
CA ALA A 89 -14.78 -7.10 -9.39
C ALA A 89 -13.51 -6.25 -9.39
N GLU A 90 -13.45 -5.26 -8.50
CA GLU A 90 -12.34 -4.32 -8.41
C GLU A 90 -11.23 -4.81 -7.48
N LEU A 91 -11.57 -5.45 -6.35
CA LEU A 91 -10.62 -5.71 -5.27
C LEU A 91 -10.25 -7.18 -5.05
N HIS A 92 -11.10 -8.16 -5.39
CA HIS A 92 -10.78 -9.56 -5.09
C HIS A 92 -9.50 -10.00 -5.81
N ARG A 93 -8.63 -10.70 -5.08
CA ARG A 93 -7.28 -11.11 -5.46
C ARG A 93 -7.12 -12.61 -5.56
N GLN A 94 -8.04 -13.43 -5.03
CA GLN A 94 -7.89 -14.89 -5.00
C GLN A 94 -7.60 -15.47 -6.38
N ASP A 95 -8.35 -15.06 -7.42
CA ASP A 95 -8.15 -15.56 -8.78
C ASP A 95 -6.82 -15.11 -9.39
N ALA A 96 -6.39 -13.88 -9.12
CA ALA A 96 -5.09 -13.37 -9.56
C ALA A 96 -3.94 -14.14 -8.88
N LEU A 97 -4.06 -14.38 -7.57
CA LEU A 97 -3.11 -15.18 -6.80
C LEU A 97 -3.06 -16.63 -7.27
N ALA A 98 -4.20 -17.22 -7.66
CA ALA A 98 -4.23 -18.56 -8.25
C ALA A 98 -3.45 -18.63 -9.57
N ARG A 99 -3.56 -17.62 -10.44
CA ARG A 99 -2.76 -17.52 -11.68
C ARG A 99 -1.26 -17.35 -11.38
N ASP A 100 -0.92 -16.54 -10.39
CA ASP A 100 0.48 -16.38 -9.95
C ASP A 100 1.06 -17.71 -9.44
N LEU A 101 0.28 -18.45 -8.64
CA LEU A 101 0.71 -19.77 -8.15
C LEU A 101 0.86 -20.80 -9.26
N GLU A 102 -0.05 -20.82 -10.23
CA GLU A 102 0.08 -21.66 -11.43
C GLU A 102 1.35 -21.32 -12.22
N TYR A 103 1.67 -20.04 -12.37
CA TYR A 103 2.92 -19.61 -13.01
C TYR A 103 4.17 -20.12 -12.26
N PHE A 104 4.16 -20.09 -10.92
CA PHE A 104 5.33 -20.46 -10.12
C PHE A 104 5.50 -21.96 -9.82
N TYR A 105 4.41 -22.71 -9.79
CA TYR A 105 4.38 -24.11 -9.36
C TYR A 105 3.80 -25.06 -10.43
N GLY A 106 3.28 -24.53 -11.55
CA GLY A 106 2.64 -25.31 -12.61
C GLY A 106 1.16 -25.62 -12.33
N PRO A 107 0.48 -26.35 -13.22
CA PRO A 107 -0.96 -26.61 -13.13
C PRO A 107 -1.38 -27.37 -11.87
N GLU A 108 -0.49 -28.19 -11.30
CA GLU A 108 -0.72 -28.96 -10.07
C GLU A 108 -0.38 -28.18 -8.78
N TRP A 109 -0.26 -26.84 -8.85
CA TRP A 109 0.20 -26.00 -7.74
C TRP A 109 -0.57 -26.23 -6.43
N LYS A 110 -1.87 -26.52 -6.48
CA LYS A 110 -2.71 -26.77 -5.30
C LYS A 110 -2.18 -27.89 -4.42
N GLY A 111 -1.61 -28.95 -5.02
CA GLY A 111 -1.03 -30.08 -4.29
C GLY A 111 0.39 -29.82 -3.77
N LEU A 112 1.02 -28.71 -4.17
CA LEU A 112 2.42 -28.38 -3.86
C LEU A 112 2.57 -27.30 -2.80
N ILE A 113 1.50 -26.57 -2.49
CA ILE A 113 1.52 -25.49 -1.52
C ILE A 113 0.92 -25.94 -0.17
N SER A 114 1.40 -25.35 0.91
CA SER A 114 0.88 -25.59 2.26
C SER A 114 0.76 -24.27 3.02
N CYS A 115 -0.31 -24.11 3.78
CA CYS A 115 -0.49 -22.94 4.63
C CYS A 115 0.50 -22.99 5.81
N SER A 116 1.31 -21.94 5.96
CA SER A 116 2.29 -21.84 7.05
C SER A 116 1.61 -21.57 8.39
N LYS A 117 2.36 -21.66 9.51
CA LYS A 117 1.77 -21.51 10.84
C LYS A 117 1.27 -20.09 11.07
N ALA A 118 2.07 -19.07 10.74
CA ALA A 118 1.66 -17.68 10.91
C ALA A 118 0.49 -17.32 9.97
N THR A 119 0.53 -17.80 8.72
CA THR A 119 -0.58 -17.61 7.78
C THR A 119 -1.87 -18.26 8.28
N LYS A 120 -1.78 -19.47 8.82
CA LYS A 120 -2.93 -20.19 9.38
C LYS A 120 -3.55 -19.42 10.55
N HIS A 121 -2.75 -18.87 11.46
CA HIS A 121 -3.26 -18.02 12.54
C HIS A 121 -4.01 -16.80 12.01
N TYR A 122 -3.52 -16.18 10.93
CA TYR A 122 -4.21 -15.05 10.34
C TYR A 122 -5.54 -15.44 9.68
N VAL A 123 -5.54 -16.53 8.92
CA VAL A 123 -6.73 -17.13 8.31
C VAL A 123 -7.79 -17.47 9.36
N GLU A 124 -7.39 -18.10 10.46
CA GLU A 124 -8.29 -18.43 11.58
C GLU A 124 -8.92 -17.16 12.17
N ARG A 125 -8.16 -16.07 12.32
CA ARG A 125 -8.70 -14.80 12.82
C ARG A 125 -9.72 -14.18 11.85
N ILE A 126 -9.43 -14.21 10.55
CA ILE A 126 -10.34 -13.67 9.52
C ILE A 126 -11.67 -14.43 9.54
N HIS A 127 -11.64 -15.77 9.56
CA HIS A 127 -12.86 -16.58 9.66
C HIS A 127 -13.65 -16.28 10.92
N HIS A 128 -12.97 -16.21 12.08
CA HIS A 128 -13.62 -15.89 13.34
C HIS A 128 -14.33 -14.51 13.29
N VAL A 129 -13.67 -13.49 12.76
CA VAL A 129 -14.27 -12.15 12.64
C VAL A 129 -15.43 -12.14 11.65
N GLY A 130 -15.29 -12.78 10.48
CA GLY A 130 -16.36 -12.85 9.48
C GLY A 130 -17.61 -13.60 9.97
N GLN A 131 -17.45 -14.56 10.89
CA GLN A 131 -18.54 -15.36 11.43
C GLN A 131 -19.18 -14.74 12.67
N GLU A 132 -18.39 -14.16 13.56
CA GLU A 132 -18.86 -13.74 14.89
C GLU A 132 -19.07 -12.23 15.02
N ASP A 133 -18.31 -11.39 14.29
CA ASP A 133 -18.40 -9.93 14.38
C ASP A 133 -18.15 -9.24 13.03
N PRO A 134 -19.11 -9.29 12.09
CA PRO A 134 -18.92 -8.85 10.70
C PRO A 134 -18.47 -7.40 10.52
N VAL A 135 -18.78 -6.50 11.47
CA VAL A 135 -18.28 -5.11 11.37
C VAL A 135 -16.76 -5.07 11.41
N LEU A 136 -16.11 -5.94 12.19
CA LEU A 136 -14.67 -5.98 12.30
C LEU A 136 -13.97 -6.49 11.03
N LEU A 137 -14.70 -7.12 10.10
CA LEU A 137 -14.18 -7.53 8.80
C LEU A 137 -13.68 -6.33 7.98
N VAL A 138 -14.29 -5.14 8.19
CA VAL A 138 -13.86 -3.87 7.60
C VAL A 138 -12.38 -3.58 7.90
N ALA A 139 -11.90 -3.91 9.10
CA ALA A 139 -10.51 -3.68 9.49
C ALA A 139 -9.51 -4.53 8.69
N HIS A 140 -9.87 -5.78 8.37
CA HIS A 140 -9.05 -6.68 7.57
C HIS A 140 -9.04 -6.26 6.09
N ALA A 141 -10.22 -5.97 5.53
CA ALA A 141 -10.35 -5.48 4.17
C ALA A 141 -9.59 -4.15 3.95
N TYR A 142 -9.75 -3.19 4.89
CA TYR A 142 -8.99 -1.94 4.90
C TYR A 142 -7.48 -2.20 4.91
N THR A 143 -6.99 -2.99 5.86
CA THR A 143 -5.55 -3.23 6.04
C THR A 143 -4.91 -3.83 4.79
N ARG A 144 -5.60 -4.77 4.13
CA ARG A 144 -5.10 -5.45 2.94
C ARG A 144 -5.27 -4.60 1.67
N TYR A 145 -6.49 -4.34 1.24
CA TYR A 145 -6.76 -3.71 -0.06
C TYR A 145 -6.21 -2.29 -0.17
N MET A 146 -6.30 -1.47 0.89
CA MET A 146 -5.73 -0.11 0.86
C MET A 146 -4.20 -0.13 0.82
N GLY A 147 -3.58 -1.15 1.42
CA GLY A 147 -2.15 -1.41 1.34
C GLY A 147 -1.73 -1.75 -0.09
N ASP A 148 -2.45 -2.68 -0.74
CA ASP A 148 -2.16 -3.12 -2.11
C ASP A 148 -2.26 -1.95 -3.11
N LEU A 149 -3.29 -1.12 -2.99
CA LEU A 149 -3.50 0.06 -3.83
C LEU A 149 -2.54 1.22 -3.52
N SER A 150 -1.67 1.09 -2.51
CA SER A 150 -0.70 2.12 -2.13
C SER A 150 0.72 1.69 -2.42
N GLY A 151 1.18 0.59 -1.81
CA GLY A 151 2.54 0.08 -1.96
C GLY A 151 2.69 -0.99 -3.03
N GLY A 152 1.60 -1.65 -3.45
CA GLY A 152 1.65 -2.82 -4.33
C GLY A 152 2.32 -2.55 -5.68
N GLN A 153 2.10 -1.37 -6.27
CA GLN A 153 2.73 -1.00 -7.55
C GLN A 153 4.25 -0.87 -7.44
N ILE A 154 4.76 -0.47 -6.28
CA ILE A 154 6.19 -0.40 -6.00
C ILE A 154 6.75 -1.81 -5.87
N LEU A 155 6.08 -2.64 -5.07
CA LEU A 155 6.47 -4.03 -4.83
C LEU A 155 6.48 -4.85 -6.13
N SER A 156 5.46 -4.69 -6.98
CA SER A 156 5.38 -5.32 -8.31
C SER A 156 6.62 -5.02 -9.16
N LYS A 157 6.99 -3.74 -9.30
CA LYS A 157 8.17 -3.33 -10.08
C LYS A 157 9.47 -3.89 -9.50
N VAL A 158 9.59 -3.93 -8.18
CA VAL A 158 10.78 -4.48 -7.51
C VAL A 158 10.87 -5.98 -7.73
N ALA A 159 9.77 -6.72 -7.56
CA ALA A 159 9.70 -8.15 -7.81
C ALA A 159 10.01 -8.48 -9.27
N GLN A 160 9.41 -7.75 -10.22
CA GLN A 160 9.66 -7.95 -11.64
C GLN A 160 11.14 -7.88 -11.98
N ARG A 161 11.81 -6.83 -11.50
CA ARG A 161 13.25 -6.62 -11.72
C ARG A 161 14.10 -7.67 -11.00
N ALA A 162 13.86 -7.89 -9.70
CA ALA A 162 14.68 -8.77 -8.87
C ALA A 162 14.61 -10.23 -9.32
N LEU A 163 13.41 -10.67 -9.73
CA LEU A 163 13.13 -12.06 -10.10
C LEU A 163 13.18 -12.30 -11.62
N LYS A 164 13.49 -11.27 -12.41
CA LYS A 164 13.53 -11.31 -13.88
C LYS A 164 12.22 -11.85 -14.48
N LEU A 165 11.09 -11.40 -13.93
CA LEU A 165 9.76 -11.80 -14.40
C LEU A 165 9.42 -11.09 -15.72
N PRO A 166 8.57 -11.70 -16.56
CA PRO A 166 8.25 -11.15 -17.86
C PRO A 166 7.54 -9.78 -17.76
N PRO A 167 7.71 -8.92 -18.78
CA PRO A 167 7.05 -7.61 -18.82
C PRO A 167 5.53 -7.69 -19.03
N THR A 168 5.04 -8.86 -19.45
CA THR A 168 3.63 -9.16 -19.73
C THR A 168 2.78 -9.33 -18.47
N GLY A 169 3.40 -9.54 -17.29
CA GLY A 169 2.72 -9.51 -15.99
C GLY A 169 2.59 -10.87 -15.28
N GLU A 170 2.91 -11.98 -15.97
CA GLU A 170 2.77 -13.32 -15.39
C GLU A 170 3.63 -13.50 -14.13
N GLY A 171 3.02 -14.03 -13.07
CA GLY A 171 3.62 -14.16 -11.75
C GLY A 171 3.52 -12.89 -10.88
N LEU A 172 2.85 -11.84 -11.35
CA LEU A 172 2.55 -10.60 -10.62
C LEU A 172 1.10 -10.12 -10.80
N GLU A 173 0.20 -11.01 -11.21
CA GLU A 173 -1.24 -10.74 -11.43
C GLU A 173 -1.89 -10.16 -10.18
N PHE A 174 -1.48 -10.59 -8.98
CA PHE A 174 -1.94 -10.04 -7.70
C PHE A 174 -1.88 -8.50 -7.64
N TYR A 175 -0.83 -7.92 -8.21
CA TYR A 175 -0.60 -6.47 -8.20
C TYR A 175 -1.35 -5.72 -9.31
N HIS A 176 -2.03 -6.43 -10.21
CA HIS A 176 -2.79 -5.83 -11.30
C HIS A 176 -4.29 -5.78 -10.96
N PHE A 177 -4.87 -4.57 -11.02
CA PHE A 177 -6.28 -4.33 -10.69
C PHE A 177 -7.03 -3.90 -11.96
N GLU A 178 -7.52 -4.87 -12.74
CA GLU A 178 -8.18 -4.60 -14.03
C GLU A 178 -9.38 -3.64 -13.91
N GLY A 179 -10.17 -3.77 -12.84
CA GLY A 179 -11.33 -2.91 -12.56
C GLY A 179 -11.00 -1.51 -12.04
N ILE A 180 -9.71 -1.16 -11.84
CA ILE A 180 -9.30 0.10 -11.22
C ILE A 180 -8.36 0.89 -12.14
N HIS A 181 -8.90 1.91 -12.81
CA HIS A 181 -8.11 2.81 -13.66
C HIS A 181 -7.22 3.79 -12.87
N SER A 182 -7.68 4.22 -11.69
CA SER A 182 -6.97 5.17 -10.82
C SER A 182 -7.00 4.70 -9.38
N ALA A 183 -5.88 4.16 -8.90
CA ALA A 183 -5.74 3.74 -7.51
C ALA A 183 -5.98 4.90 -6.53
N LYS A 184 -5.63 6.14 -6.90
CA LYS A 184 -5.91 7.33 -6.07
C LYS A 184 -7.42 7.54 -5.90
N SER A 185 -8.15 7.57 -7.02
CA SER A 185 -9.59 7.83 -7.04
C SER A 185 -10.36 6.71 -6.36
N PHE A 186 -9.97 5.46 -6.59
CA PHE A 186 -10.62 4.32 -5.94
C PHE A 186 -10.38 4.29 -4.43
N LYS A 187 -9.17 4.63 -3.96
CA LYS A 187 -8.92 4.78 -2.51
C LYS A 187 -9.71 5.93 -1.88
N GLN A 188 -10.06 6.98 -2.63
CA GLN A 188 -10.94 8.04 -2.13
C GLN A 188 -12.38 7.54 -2.03
N LEU A 189 -12.86 6.84 -3.07
CA LEU A 189 -14.16 6.18 -3.07
C LEU A 189 -14.29 5.19 -1.89
N TYR A 190 -13.30 4.31 -1.69
CA TYR A 190 -13.32 3.32 -0.63
C TYR A 190 -13.37 3.98 0.76
N ARG A 191 -12.60 5.05 1.00
CA ARG A 191 -12.69 5.83 2.24
C ARG A 191 -14.06 6.47 2.43
N SER A 192 -14.63 7.06 1.39
CA SER A 192 -15.98 7.62 1.43
C SER A 192 -17.02 6.57 1.81
N ARG A 193 -16.94 5.36 1.23
CA ARG A 193 -17.81 4.23 1.58
C ARG A 193 -17.64 3.74 3.01
N MET A 194 -16.41 3.70 3.53
CA MET A 194 -16.17 3.40 4.95
C MET A 194 -16.84 4.42 5.86
N ASN A 195 -16.88 5.68 5.46
CA ASN A 195 -17.48 6.77 6.25
C ASN A 195 -19.02 6.78 6.18
N GLU A 196 -19.63 6.05 5.25
CA GLU A 196 -21.08 5.82 5.20
C GLU A 196 -21.56 4.81 6.26
N LEU A 197 -20.65 4.07 6.91
CA LEU A 197 -21.00 3.16 7.99
C LEU A 197 -21.39 3.95 9.25
N GLU A 198 -22.66 3.83 9.66
CA GLU A 198 -23.21 4.45 10.86
C GLU A 198 -22.71 3.73 12.13
N LEU A 199 -21.51 4.09 12.60
CA LEU A 199 -20.86 3.46 13.74
C LEU A 199 -20.64 4.44 14.90
N ASP A 200 -20.88 3.94 16.12
CA ASP A 200 -20.50 4.68 17.33
C ASP A 200 -18.98 4.68 17.56
N MET A 201 -18.53 5.56 18.45
CA MET A 201 -17.11 5.70 18.77
C MET A 201 -16.51 4.47 19.46
N GLU A 202 -17.31 3.63 20.11
CA GLU A 202 -16.82 2.39 20.72
C GLU A 202 -16.47 1.36 19.63
N THR A 203 -17.35 1.21 18.64
CA THR A 203 -17.17 0.31 17.50
C THR A 203 -16.01 0.77 16.63
N LYS A 204 -15.86 2.08 16.38
CA LYS A 204 -14.67 2.63 15.69
C LYS A 204 -13.37 2.30 16.43
N LYS A 205 -13.34 2.33 17.77
CA LYS A 205 -12.18 1.92 18.56
C LYS A 205 -11.89 0.42 18.42
N LYS A 206 -12.93 -0.43 18.43
CA LYS A 206 -12.77 -1.89 18.20
C LYS A 206 -12.20 -2.15 16.80
N LEU A 207 -12.66 -1.44 15.78
CA LEU A 207 -12.14 -1.50 14.42
C LEU A 207 -10.66 -1.12 14.33
N VAL A 208 -10.24 -0.04 14.99
CA VAL A 208 -8.83 0.34 15.06
C VAL A 208 -8.00 -0.75 15.73
N ALA A 209 -8.46 -1.25 16.87
CA ALA A 209 -7.76 -2.34 17.57
C ALA A 209 -7.64 -3.59 16.70
N GLU A 210 -8.68 -3.91 15.93
CA GLU A 210 -8.66 -5.04 15.01
C GLU A 210 -7.74 -4.81 13.81
N ALA A 211 -7.71 -3.60 13.25
CA ALA A 211 -6.79 -3.27 12.17
C ALA A 211 -5.33 -3.39 12.65
N VAL A 212 -5.03 -2.97 13.89
CA VAL A 212 -3.73 -3.18 14.50
C VAL A 212 -3.40 -4.67 14.63
N LYS A 213 -4.35 -5.53 15.01
CA LYS A 213 -4.14 -7.00 15.00
C LYS A 213 -3.90 -7.54 13.60
N ALA A 214 -4.63 -7.05 12.59
CA ALA A 214 -4.39 -7.42 11.20
C ALA A 214 -2.95 -7.09 10.77
N PHE A 215 -2.42 -5.90 11.13
CA PHE A 215 -1.01 -5.58 10.90
C PHE A 215 -0.06 -6.49 11.67
N HIS A 216 -0.35 -6.86 12.92
CA HIS A 216 0.45 -7.82 13.67
C HIS A 216 0.54 -9.18 12.97
N HIS A 217 -0.58 -9.71 12.48
CA HIS A 217 -0.57 -10.95 11.71
C HIS A 217 0.27 -10.85 10.43
N ASN A 218 0.23 -9.71 9.73
CA ASN A 218 1.11 -9.50 8.57
C ASN A 218 2.59 -9.50 8.97
N ILE A 219 2.94 -8.86 10.09
CA ILE A 219 4.32 -8.87 10.62
C ILE A 219 4.76 -10.29 10.98
N GLU A 220 3.91 -11.07 11.66
CA GLU A 220 4.19 -12.47 12.01
C GLU A 220 4.45 -13.32 10.76
N VAL A 221 3.65 -13.11 9.70
CA VAL A 221 3.86 -13.78 8.39
C VAL A 221 5.19 -13.36 7.77
N PHE A 222 5.54 -12.06 7.79
CA PHE A 222 6.82 -11.59 7.27
C PHE A 222 8.02 -12.16 8.04
N GLU A 223 7.93 -12.22 9.36
CA GLU A 223 8.97 -12.79 10.23
C GLU A 223 9.12 -14.30 9.99
N GLU A 224 8.02 -15.04 9.80
CA GLU A 224 8.05 -16.47 9.48
C GLU A 224 8.68 -16.72 8.09
N ILE A 225 8.33 -15.92 7.08
CA ILE A 225 8.91 -16.00 5.73
C ILE A 225 10.41 -15.70 5.78
N GLU A 226 10.83 -14.70 6.54
CA GLU A 226 12.25 -14.37 6.74
C GLU A 226 13.01 -15.54 7.35
N GLU A 227 12.45 -16.18 8.38
CA GLU A 227 13.06 -17.34 9.02
C GLU A 227 13.17 -18.53 8.06
N MET A 228 12.11 -18.83 7.31
CA MET A 228 12.15 -19.84 6.24
C MET A 228 13.20 -19.50 5.19
N GLY A 229 13.33 -18.21 4.86
CA GLY A 229 14.31 -17.67 3.92
C GLY A 229 15.76 -17.99 4.27
N LYS A 230 16.10 -18.10 5.56
CA LYS A 230 17.45 -18.43 6.03
C LYS A 230 17.89 -19.86 5.68
N SER A 231 16.92 -20.75 5.43
CA SER A 231 17.19 -22.13 5.03
C SER A 231 17.56 -22.29 3.54
N PHE A 232 17.27 -21.27 2.72
CA PHE A 232 17.65 -21.28 1.31
C PHE A 232 19.08 -20.76 1.14
N PRO A 233 19.94 -21.46 0.37
CA PRO A 233 21.24 -20.92 -0.03
C PRO A 233 21.03 -19.57 -0.71
N ARG A 234 21.76 -18.53 -0.28
CA ARG A 234 21.85 -17.31 -1.07
C ARG A 234 22.53 -17.70 -2.38
N GLU A 235 21.80 -17.66 -3.48
CA GLU A 235 22.44 -17.70 -4.80
C GLU A 235 23.43 -16.54 -4.84
N VAL A 236 24.72 -16.86 -4.84
CA VAL A 236 25.77 -15.89 -5.17
C VAL A 236 25.52 -15.55 -6.63
N SER A 237 24.94 -14.39 -6.89
CA SER A 237 24.83 -13.90 -8.26
C SER A 237 26.26 -13.73 -8.79
N ASP A 238 26.66 -14.63 -9.68
CA ASP A 238 27.88 -14.52 -10.48
C ASP A 238 27.69 -13.39 -11.50
N SER A 239 27.68 -12.16 -11.00
CA SER A 239 27.94 -10.98 -11.80
C SER A 239 29.40 -10.63 -11.55
N GLY A 240 30.23 -10.93 -12.55
CA GLY A 240 31.66 -10.68 -12.53
C GLY A 240 32.01 -9.29 -11.98
N MET A 241 33.10 -9.27 -11.21
CA MET A 241 33.74 -8.09 -10.65
C MET A 241 33.84 -6.95 -11.68
N SER A 242 32.94 -5.97 -11.58
CA SER A 242 33.31 -4.58 -11.87
C SER A 242 33.51 -3.90 -10.53
N HIS A 243 34.74 -3.46 -10.26
CA HIS A 243 35.07 -2.62 -9.12
C HIS A 243 34.12 -1.41 -9.04
N HIS A 244 33.16 -1.46 -8.13
CA HIS A 244 32.53 -0.26 -7.60
C HIS A 244 32.45 -0.40 -6.08
N GLU A 245 33.04 0.60 -5.43
CA GLU A 245 33.33 0.68 -4.02
C GLU A 245 32.11 0.40 -3.14
N ALA A 246 32.40 -0.19 -1.97
CA ALA A 246 31.48 -0.35 -0.87
C ALA A 246 30.82 0.99 -0.51
N MET A 247 29.56 1.16 -0.93
CA MET A 247 28.71 2.23 -0.46
C MET A 247 27.65 1.64 0.46
N GLY A 248 27.85 1.86 1.77
CA GLY A 248 26.75 1.96 2.71
C GLY A 248 25.79 3.04 2.20
N GLY A 249 24.81 2.63 1.42
CA GLY A 249 23.88 3.52 0.74
C GLY A 249 22.89 4.11 1.72
N ASP A 250 23.06 5.39 2.01
CA ASP A 250 22.04 6.24 2.63
C ASP A 250 20.71 6.08 1.87
N ILE A 251 19.67 5.62 2.56
CA ILE A 251 18.32 5.39 2.03
C ILE A 251 17.77 6.66 1.37
N SER A 252 18.25 7.86 1.76
CA SER A 252 17.90 9.14 1.15
C SER A 252 18.24 9.25 -0.35
N LYS A 253 19.18 8.43 -0.84
CA LYS A 253 19.64 8.42 -2.24
C LYS A 253 18.92 7.40 -3.12
N CYS A 254 18.02 6.60 -2.55
CA CYS A 254 17.16 5.73 -3.35
C CYS A 254 16.17 6.62 -4.15
N PRO A 255 16.08 6.50 -5.49
CA PRO A 255 15.14 7.28 -6.31
C PRO A 255 13.67 7.13 -5.86
N TYR A 256 13.36 6.03 -5.17
CA TYR A 256 12.05 5.73 -4.61
C TYR A 256 11.76 6.39 -3.25
N TYR A 257 12.80 6.70 -2.46
CA TYR A 257 12.62 7.45 -1.21
C TYR A 257 12.19 8.89 -1.49
N ALA A 258 12.75 9.51 -2.52
CA ALA A 258 12.34 10.84 -2.99
C ALA A 258 10.86 10.86 -3.45
N ALA A 259 10.39 9.81 -4.11
CA ALA A 259 8.99 9.67 -4.52
C ALA A 259 8.03 9.53 -3.32
N LYS A 260 8.43 8.79 -2.26
CA LYS A 260 7.68 8.66 -1.00
C LYS A 260 7.59 9.99 -0.23
N MET A 261 8.66 10.79 -0.24
CA MET A 261 8.70 12.12 0.42
C MET A 261 7.93 13.20 -0.36
N ALA A 262 7.89 13.12 -1.69
CA ALA A 262 7.10 14.04 -2.52
C ALA A 262 5.59 13.82 -2.36
N ALA A 263 5.16 12.59 -2.08
CA ALA A 263 3.75 12.26 -1.85
C ALA A 263 3.25 12.60 -0.43
N SER A 264 4.13 12.76 0.56
CA SER A 264 3.78 12.94 1.97
C SER A 264 3.73 14.39 2.46
N GLY A 265 3.96 15.39 1.59
CA GLY A 265 3.66 16.79 1.89
C GLY A 265 4.40 17.40 3.10
N GLY A 266 5.59 16.90 3.45
CA GLY A 266 6.35 17.39 4.60
C GLY A 266 6.96 18.77 4.40
N THR A 267 6.64 19.73 5.27
CA THR A 267 7.15 21.12 5.28
C THR A 267 8.69 21.22 5.35
N ALA A 268 9.37 20.18 5.83
CA ALA A 268 10.83 20.10 5.87
C ALA A 268 11.49 20.05 4.46
N TYR A 269 10.79 19.52 3.45
CA TYR A 269 11.33 19.41 2.08
C TYR A 269 11.40 20.77 1.38
N VAL A 270 10.43 21.65 1.62
CA VAL A 270 10.43 23.02 1.07
C VAL A 270 11.62 23.81 1.60
N GLY A 271 11.94 23.66 2.89
CA GLY A 271 13.11 24.29 3.51
C GLY A 271 14.45 23.76 2.98
N GLN A 272 14.57 22.44 2.78
CA GLN A 272 15.81 21.83 2.28
C GLN A 272 16.03 22.09 0.78
N LEU A 273 14.98 22.12 -0.03
CA LEU A 273 15.06 22.45 -1.46
C LEU A 273 15.44 23.93 -1.67
N ALA A 274 14.87 24.85 -0.88
CA ALA A 274 15.24 26.26 -0.92
C ALA A 274 16.73 26.48 -0.56
N MET A 275 17.22 25.76 0.45
CA MET A 275 18.63 25.84 0.85
C MET A 275 19.59 25.19 -0.15
N ALA A 276 19.15 24.16 -0.90
CA ALA A 276 19.95 23.54 -1.95
C ALA A 276 20.05 24.45 -3.20
N VAL A 277 18.98 25.13 -3.59
CA VAL A 277 18.96 26.09 -4.70
C VAL A 277 19.84 27.31 -4.41
N LEU A 278 19.88 27.79 -3.15
CA LEU A 278 20.72 28.91 -2.72
C LEU A 278 22.22 28.60 -2.63
N ARG A 279 22.63 27.33 -2.74
CA ARG A 279 24.05 26.93 -2.74
C ARG A 279 24.67 26.87 -4.14
N HIS A 280 23.86 26.94 -5.20
CA HIS A 280 24.35 26.92 -6.58
C HIS A 280 24.47 28.37 -7.12
N PRO A 281 25.58 28.77 -7.76
CA PRO A 281 25.76 30.15 -8.26
C PRO A 281 24.64 30.60 -9.21
N THR A 282 24.18 29.69 -10.06
CA THR A 282 23.04 29.91 -10.98
C THR A 282 21.70 30.02 -10.24
N GLY A 283 21.55 29.31 -9.12
CA GLY A 283 20.35 29.37 -8.28
C GLY A 283 20.27 30.67 -7.47
N GLN A 284 21.40 31.22 -7.04
CA GLN A 284 21.47 32.54 -6.39
C GLN A 284 21.05 33.67 -7.34
N VAL A 285 21.45 33.61 -8.61
CA VAL A 285 21.06 34.59 -9.64
C VAL A 285 19.56 34.49 -9.96
N LEU A 286 19.00 33.28 -10.03
CA LEU A 286 17.56 33.07 -10.23
C LEU A 286 16.72 33.56 -9.03
N PHE A 287 17.21 33.35 -7.79
CA PHE A 287 16.53 33.86 -6.60
C PHE A 287 16.59 35.39 -6.49
N ALA A 288 17.75 36.00 -6.82
CA ALA A 288 17.91 37.46 -6.80
C ALA A 288 17.08 38.17 -7.87
N THR A 289 16.96 37.60 -9.06
CA THR A 289 16.10 38.12 -10.14
C THR A 289 14.62 38.00 -9.81
N TRP A 290 14.22 36.92 -9.12
CA TRP A 290 12.84 36.74 -8.65
C TRP A 290 12.45 37.72 -7.53
N PHE A 291 13.33 37.98 -6.57
CA PHE A 291 13.11 39.00 -5.54
C PHE A 291 13.10 40.44 -6.09
N ALA A 292 13.94 40.75 -7.07
CA ALA A 292 13.92 42.07 -7.74
C ALA A 292 12.62 42.30 -8.52
N ALA A 293 12.06 41.26 -9.15
CA ALA A 293 10.77 41.32 -9.84
C ALA A 293 9.60 41.49 -8.85
N LEU A 294 9.62 40.80 -7.71
CA LEU A 294 8.61 40.95 -6.64
C LEU A 294 8.66 42.33 -5.97
N ALA A 295 9.86 42.87 -5.73
CA ALA A 295 10.03 44.22 -5.19
C ALA A 295 9.57 45.30 -6.21
N GLY A 296 9.81 45.09 -7.50
CA GLY A 296 9.31 45.97 -8.57
C GLY A 296 7.78 45.94 -8.70
N LEU A 297 7.15 44.77 -8.59
CA LEU A 297 5.69 44.60 -8.58
C LEU A 297 5.04 45.22 -7.34
N ALA A 298 5.65 45.08 -6.16
CA ALA A 298 5.17 45.72 -4.93
C ALA A 298 5.31 47.25 -4.96
N ALA A 299 6.38 47.78 -5.56
CA ALA A 299 6.59 49.22 -5.73
C ALA A 299 5.63 49.83 -6.78
N TRP A 300 5.23 49.07 -7.81
CA TRP A 300 4.22 49.50 -8.78
C TRP A 300 2.79 49.48 -8.21
N TYR A 301 2.50 48.55 -7.30
CA TYR A 301 1.19 48.46 -6.63
C TYR A 301 0.96 49.55 -5.56
N LEU A 302 2.04 50.21 -5.10
CA LEU A 302 2.00 51.22 -4.03
C LEU A 302 2.25 52.66 -4.53
N MET A 303 2.35 52.87 -5.84
CA MET A 303 2.31 54.20 -6.50
C MET A 303 0.97 54.38 -7.21
#